data_AF-A0A2P2J3A3-F1
#
_entry.id   AF-A0A2P2J3A3-F1
#
_cell.length_a   1.000
_cell.length_b   1.000
_cell.length_c   1.000
_cell.angle_alpha   90.00
_cell.angle_beta   90.00
_cell.angle_gamma   90.00
#
_symmetry.space_group_name_H-M   'P 1'
#
loop_
_entity.id
_entity.type
_entity.pdbx_description
1 polymer ?
#
loop_
_entity_poly.entity_id
_entity_poly.type
_entity_poly.pdbx_seq_one_letter_code
_entity_poly.pdbx_strand_id
1 'polypeptide(L)' 'MYNSLVERCFTDCVDNFSRKTLQKQEETCVMRCAEKFLKHSMRVGMRFAELNQGAATSDQST' A
#
# COMPACT_ATOMS: atom_id res chain seq x y z
N MET A 1 4.04 -5.45 7.19
CA MET A 1 3.13 -4.34 6.85
C MET A 1 3.72 -2.98 7.21
N TYR A 2 4.09 -2.72 8.48
CA TYR A 2 4.69 -1.43 8.84
C TYR A 2 6.04 -1.18 8.13
N ASN A 3 7.02 -2.09 8.28
CA ASN A 3 8.33 -1.92 7.63
C ASN A 3 8.24 -1.85 6.11
N SER A 4 7.41 -2.69 5.50
CA SER A 4 7.17 -2.68 4.04
C SER A 4 6.50 -1.39 3.57
N LEU A 5 5.65 -0.77 4.39
CA LEU A 5 5.05 0.53 4.09
C LEU A 5 6.08 1.65 4.17
N VAL A 6 6.89 1.65 5.23
CA VAL A 6 7.96 2.64 5.43
C VAL A 6 8.94 2.59 4.27
N GLU A 7 9.42 1.40 3.91
CA GLU A 7 10.32 1.20 2.77
C GLU A 7 9.70 1.71 1.46
N ARG A 8 8.46 1.30 1.17
CA ARG A 8 7.73 1.72 -0.03
C ARG A 8 7.62 3.24 -0.13
N CYS A 9 7.13 3.89 0.93
CA CYS A 9 6.93 5.34 0.90
C CYS A 9 8.24 6.11 0.89
N PHE A 10 9.30 5.57 1.49
CA PHE A 10 10.63 6.17 1.37
C PHE A 10 11.13 6.10 -0.09
N THR A 11 11.09 4.93 -0.72
CA THR A 11 11.51 4.75 -2.11
C THR A 11 10.69 5.59 -3.10
N ASP A 12 9.38 5.71 -2.88
CA ASP A 12 8.49 6.41 -3.80
C ASP A 12 8.50 7.95 -3.63
N CYS A 13 8.89 8.47 -2.47
CA CYS A 13 8.72 9.89 -2.13
C CYS A 13 10.00 10.65 -1.73
N VAL A 14 11.08 9.98 -1.35
CA VAL A 14 12.33 10.61 -0.89
C VAL A 14 13.40 10.41 -1.95
N ASP A 15 13.55 11.41 -2.81
CA ASP A 15 14.44 11.36 -3.98
C ASP A 15 15.54 12.45 -3.96
N ASN A 16 15.48 13.39 -3.02
CA ASN A 16 16.41 14.52 -2.96
C ASN A 16 17.30 14.49 -1.70
N PHE A 17 18.55 14.07 -1.88
CA PHE A 17 19.51 13.90 -0.78
C PHE A 17 20.42 15.11 -0.52
N SER A 18 19.96 16.32 -0.86
CA SER A 18 20.73 17.55 -0.63
C SER A 18 20.74 18.03 0.83
N ARG A 19 19.85 17.52 1.69
CA ARG A 19 19.72 17.91 3.11
C ARG A 19 19.43 16.69 3.98
N LYS A 20 19.70 16.80 5.29
CA LYS A 20 19.39 15.75 6.28
C LYS A 20 17.92 15.68 6.67
N THR A 21 17.16 16.73 6.39
CA THR A 21 15.72 16.84 6.69
C THR A 21 14.92 16.73 5.41
N LEU A 22 13.73 16.14 5.51
CA LEU A 22 12.80 16.09 4.38
C LEU A 22 12.38 17.50 3.96
N GLN A 23 12.17 17.66 2.66
CA GLN A 23 11.52 18.83 2.11
C GLN A 23 10.00 18.72 2.32
N LYS A 24 9.32 19.87 2.37
CA LYS A 24 7.84 19.91 2.54
C LYS A 24 7.08 19.05 1.51
N GLN A 25 7.63 18.95 0.28
CA GLN A 25 7.05 18.10 -0.76
C GLN A 25 7.20 16.61 -0.45
N GLU A 26 8.37 16.17 0.01
CA GLU A 26 8.64 14.78 0.43
C GLU A 26 7.77 14.41 1.65
N GLU A 27 7.67 15.31 2.65
CA GLU A 27 6.78 15.13 3.80
C GLU A 27 5.31 14.93 3.38
N THR A 28 4.82 15.81 2.49
CA THR A 28 3.46 15.72 1.95
C THR A 28 3.26 14.43 1.16
N CYS A 29 4.26 14.00 0.40
CA CYS A 29 4.22 12.76 -0.38
C CYS A 29 4.13 11.54 0.55
N VAL A 30 5.01 11.43 1.55
CA VAL A 30 5.03 10.29 2.49
C VAL A 30 3.69 10.16 3.23
N MET A 31 3.10 11.28 3.68
CA MET A 31 1.79 11.27 4.33
C MET A 31 0.68 10.74 3.40
N ARG A 32 0.66 11.21 2.14
CA ARG A 32 -0.29 10.73 1.13
C ARG A 32 -0.03 9.28 0.74
N CYS A 33 1.22 8.85 0.67
CA CYS A 33 1.60 7.48 0.37
C CYS A 33 1.06 6.53 1.44
N ALA A 34 1.28 6.83 2.72
CA ALA A 34 0.77 6.04 3.83
C ALA A 34 -0.76 5.93 3.80
N GLU A 35 -1.46 7.05 3.65
CA GLU A 35 -2.92 7.07 3.56
C GLU A 35 -3.44 6.24 2.38
N LYS A 36 -2.84 6.42 1.19
CA LYS A 36 -3.21 5.67 -0.02
C LYS A 36 -2.98 4.18 0.17
N PHE A 37 -1.83 3.77 0.70
CA PHE A 37 -1.49 2.37 0.89
C PHE A 37 -2.47 1.68 1.84
N LEU A 38 -2.82 2.32 2.96
CA LEU A 38 -3.77 1.76 3.91
C LEU A 38 -5.17 1.60 3.30
N LYS A 39 -5.68 2.67 2.65
CA LYS A 39 -6.98 2.62 1.96
C LYS A 39 -7.00 1.57 0.84
N HIS A 40 -5.90 1.46 0.09
CA HIS A 40 -5.76 0.47 -0.96
C HIS A 40 -5.72 -0.96 -0.39
N SER A 41 -4.93 -1.21 0.64
CA SER A 41 -4.83 -2.52 1.30
C SER A 41 -6.17 -2.98 1.84
N MET A 42 -6.96 -2.09 2.45
CA MET A 42 -8.31 -2.39 2.91
C MET A 42 -9.23 -2.77 1.75
N ARG A 43 -9.20 -2.01 0.65
CA ARG A 43 -10.02 -2.28 -0.53
C ARG A 43 -9.66 -3.61 -1.18
N VAL A 44 -8.37 -3.90 -1.34
CA VAL A 44 -7.89 -5.18 -1.87
C VAL A 44 -8.33 -6.33 -0.96
N GLY A 45 -8.19 -6.17 0.36
CA GLY A 45 -8.65 -7.17 1.33
C GLY A 45 -10.14 -7.48 1.21
N MET A 46 -11.00 -6.47 1.05
CA MET A 46 -12.44 -6.68 0.83
C MET A 46 -12.72 -7.45 -0.46
N ARG A 47 -12.10 -7.06 -1.58
CA ARG A 47 -12.27 -7.76 -2.86
C ARG A 47 -11.73 -9.19 -2.83
N PHE A 48 -10.62 -9.41 -2.15
CA PHE A 48 -10.06 -10.74 -1.97
C PHE A 48 -11.03 -11.64 -1.19
N ALA A 49 -11.64 -11.14 -0.12
CA ALA A 49 -12.65 -11.88 0.64
C ALA A 49 -13.90 -12.21 -0.22
N GLU A 50 -14.41 -11.26 -1.01
CA GLU A 50 -15.51 -11.49 -1.96
C GLU A 50 -15.18 -12.59 -2.96
N LEU A 51 -13.99 -12.55 -3.57
CA LEU A 51 -13.54 -13.54 -4.53
C LEU A 51 -13.39 -14.92 -3.91
N ASN A 52 -12.85 -15.01 -2.68
CA ASN A 52 -12.69 -16.29 -2.00
C ASN A 52 -14.03 -16.91 -1.57
N GLN A 53 -15.04 -16.08 -1.28
CA GLN A 53 -16.41 -16.55 -1.05
C GLN A 53 -17.08 -17.04 -2.34
N GLY A 54 -16.80 -16.41 -3.48
CA GLY A 54 -17.27 -16.84 -4.81
C GLY A 54 -16.50 -18.01 -5.42
N ALA A 55 -15.23 -18.21 -5.04
CA ALA A 55 -14.37 -19.29 -5.52
C ALA A 55 -14.72 -20.67 -4.91
N ALA A 56 -15.53 -20.70 -3.84
CA ALA A 56 -15.95 -21.94 -3.18
C ALA A 56 -16.94 -22.81 -4.01
N THR A 57 -17.28 -22.46 -5.25
CA THR A 57 -18.31 -23.18 -6.04
C THR A 57 -17.94 -23.58 -7.47
N SER A 58 -16.66 -23.58 -7.89
CA SER A 58 -16.33 -23.94 -9.29
C SER A 58 -15.19 -24.92 -9.54
N ASP A 59 -14.74 -25.68 -8.53
CA ASP A 59 -13.74 -26.73 -8.76
C ASP A 59 -13.99 -28.02 -7.95
N GLN A 60 -15.18 -28.60 -8.11
CA GLN A 60 -15.41 -30.01 -7.80
C GLN A 60 -16.02 -30.71 -9.00
N SER A 61 -15.16 -31.05 -9.96
CA SER A 61 -15.41 -32.03 -11.02
C SER A 61 -14.31 -33.07 -10.96
N THR A 62 -14.38 -33.99 -10.00
CA THR A 62 -13.91 -35.38 -10.10
C THR A 62 -14.71 -36.20 -9.09
#